data_AF-A0A7J8G933-F1
#
_entry.id   AF-A0A7J8G933-F1
#
_cell.length_a   1.000
_cell.length_b   1.000
_cell.length_c   1.000
_cell.angle_alpha   90.00
_cell.angle_beta   90.00
_cell.angle_gamma   90.00
#
_symmetry.space_group_name_H-M   'P 1'
#
loop_
_entity.id
_entity.type
_entity.pdbx_description
1 polymer ?
#
loop_
_entity_poly.entity_id
_entity_poly.type
_entity_poly.pdbx_seq_one_letter_code
_entity_poly.pdbx_strand_id
1 'polypeptide(L)'
;MRVTSTGNMLSHVGHTILGMNTVQLYMKVPGSRTPGHQENNNFCSVNINIGPGDCEWFAVHEHYWETISAFCDRHGVDYLTGSWWPILDDLYASNIPVYRFVQRPGDLVWINAGTVHWVQATGWCNNIAWNVGPLTAYQYQLALERYEWNEVKNVKSIVPMIHVSWNVARTVKISDPDLFKMIKFCLLQSMKHCQVQRESLVRAGKKIAYQGRVKDEPAYYCNECDVEVFNILFVTSENGSRNTYLVHCEACARRRSAGLQGVVVLEQYRTEELAQAYDAFTLAAASTSR
;
A
#
# COMPACT_ATOMS: atom_id res chain seq x y z
N MET A 1 16.00 -5.99 10.30
CA MET A 1 15.15 -4.88 9.80
C MET A 1 14.12 -4.56 10.86
N ARG A 2 13.80 -3.27 11.06
CA ARG A 2 13.00 -2.81 12.20
C ARG A 2 11.61 -2.36 11.73
N VAL A 3 10.63 -2.47 12.62
CA VAL A 3 9.27 -1.94 12.41
C VAL A 3 9.33 -0.47 11.96
N THR A 4 10.13 0.34 12.64
CA THR A 4 10.36 1.75 12.30
C THR A 4 11.81 2.00 11.91
N SER A 5 12.03 2.68 10.78
CA SER A 5 13.36 3.10 10.30
C SER A 5 13.22 4.19 9.25
N THR A 6 14.17 5.13 9.15
CA THR A 6 14.19 6.13 8.07
C THR A 6 14.34 5.50 6.68
N GLY A 7 14.92 4.30 6.61
CA GLY A 7 15.04 3.49 5.39
C GLY A 7 13.82 2.61 5.08
N ASN A 8 12.70 2.78 5.79
CA ASN A 8 11.45 2.04 5.58
C ASN A 8 10.34 3.00 5.12
N MET A 9 9.82 2.82 3.89
CA MET A 9 8.72 3.62 3.35
C MET A 9 7.47 3.62 4.25
N LEU A 10 7.18 2.53 4.96
CA LEU A 10 6.04 2.45 5.87
C LEU A 10 6.19 3.33 7.12
N SER A 11 7.42 3.76 7.45
CA SER A 11 7.69 4.76 8.49
C SER A 11 7.40 6.18 8.01
N HIS A 12 7.24 6.39 6.71
CA HIS A 12 6.90 7.68 6.08
C HIS A 12 5.40 7.80 5.76
N VAL A 13 4.57 6.85 6.19
CA VAL A 13 3.10 6.92 6.09
C VAL A 13 2.51 8.01 6.99
N GLY A 14 3.16 8.33 8.11
CA GLY A 14 2.72 9.38 9.04
C GLY A 14 1.51 9.00 9.91
N HIS A 15 0.99 7.78 9.80
CA HIS A 15 -0.05 7.22 10.68
C HIS A 15 0.07 5.70 10.78
N THR A 16 -0.66 5.10 11.72
CA THR A 16 -0.63 3.65 11.95
C THR A 16 -1.39 2.89 10.86
N ILE A 17 -0.73 1.88 10.29
CA ILE A 17 -1.34 0.80 9.53
C ILE A 17 -1.14 -0.48 10.33
N LEU A 18 -2.21 -0.96 10.96
CA LEU A 18 -2.18 -2.13 11.83
C LEU A 18 -1.65 -3.36 11.08
N GLY A 19 -0.63 -4.01 11.63
CA GLY A 19 0.03 -5.17 11.02
C GLY A 19 1.09 -4.89 9.98
N MET A 20 1.14 -3.68 9.42
CA MET A 20 2.19 -3.31 8.48
C MET A 20 3.31 -2.54 9.18
N ASN A 21 3.01 -1.36 9.74
CA ASN A 21 3.99 -0.57 10.49
C ASN A 21 3.86 -0.73 12.01
N THR A 22 3.14 -1.77 12.43
CA THR A 22 3.01 -2.22 13.81
C THR A 22 3.06 -3.75 13.82
N VAL A 23 3.52 -4.33 14.92
CA VAL A 23 3.66 -5.79 15.04
C VAL A 23 2.30 -6.44 15.23
N GLN A 24 2.03 -7.52 14.49
CA GLN A 24 0.95 -8.45 14.75
C GLN A 24 1.49 -9.77 15.32
N LEU A 25 0.75 -10.35 16.26
CA LEU A 25 1.02 -11.65 16.87
C LEU A 25 0.03 -12.69 16.34
N TYR A 26 0.53 -13.88 16.05
CA TYR A 26 -0.24 -15.04 15.63
C TYR A 26 -0.03 -16.16 16.65
N MET A 27 -1.10 -16.72 17.20
CA MET A 27 -1.05 -17.90 18.08
C MET A 27 -1.61 -19.10 17.34
N LYS A 28 -0.84 -20.19 17.24
CA LYS A 28 -1.13 -21.28 16.31
C LYS A 28 -1.08 -22.65 16.99
N VAL A 29 -1.97 -23.53 16.54
CA VAL A 29 -1.91 -24.98 16.77
C VAL A 29 -1.54 -25.69 15.45
N PRO A 30 -1.11 -26.98 15.48
CA PRO A 30 -0.82 -27.73 14.26
C PRO A 30 -1.97 -27.66 13.25
N GLY A 31 -1.65 -27.34 12.00
CA GLY A 31 -2.64 -27.19 10.91
C GLY A 31 -3.25 -25.79 10.78
N SER A 32 -2.93 -24.84 11.67
CA SER A 32 -3.32 -23.43 11.48
C SER A 32 -2.67 -22.87 10.21
N ARG A 33 -3.48 -22.27 9.33
CA ARG A 33 -3.03 -21.81 8.00
C ARG A 33 -3.23 -20.31 7.82
N THR A 34 -2.24 -19.68 7.19
CA THR A 34 -2.44 -18.43 6.45
C THR A 34 -2.50 -18.81 4.96
N PRO A 35 -3.65 -18.60 4.28
CA PRO A 35 -3.83 -18.99 2.88
C PRO A 35 -2.93 -18.20 1.94
N GLY A 36 -2.97 -18.54 0.65
CA GLY A 36 -2.19 -17.87 -0.39
C GLY A 36 -2.52 -16.40 -0.51
N HIS A 37 -1.49 -15.57 -0.58
CA HIS A 37 -1.60 -14.12 -0.77
C HIS A 37 -0.25 -13.52 -1.23
N GLN A 38 -0.32 -12.27 -1.68
CA GLN A 38 0.80 -11.33 -1.63
C GLN A 38 0.51 -10.32 -0.54
N GLU A 39 1.56 -9.73 0.04
CA GLU A 39 1.38 -8.68 1.04
C GLU A 39 0.63 -7.46 0.46
N ASN A 40 -0.02 -6.71 1.34
CA ASN A 40 -0.70 -5.47 0.97
C ASN A 40 0.24 -4.53 0.22
N ASN A 41 -0.20 -4.04 -0.95
CA ASN A 41 0.61 -3.22 -1.85
C ASN A 41 2.02 -3.81 -2.14
N ASN A 42 2.15 -5.14 -2.16
CA ASN A 42 3.40 -5.86 -2.45
C ASN A 42 4.60 -5.46 -1.57
N PHE A 43 4.37 -4.95 -0.36
CA PHE A 43 5.45 -4.64 0.58
C PHE A 43 6.18 -5.90 1.04
N CYS A 44 7.47 -5.80 1.37
CA CYS A 44 8.17 -6.92 2.00
C CYS A 44 7.57 -7.24 3.37
N SER A 45 7.75 -8.49 3.81
CA SER A 45 7.32 -8.97 5.12
C SER A 45 8.48 -9.50 5.93
N VAL A 46 8.41 -9.30 7.25
CA VAL A 46 9.29 -9.90 8.24
C VAL A 46 8.45 -10.77 9.16
N ASN A 47 8.82 -12.04 9.30
CA ASN A 47 8.17 -12.96 10.22
C ASN A 47 9.20 -13.66 11.11
N ILE A 48 8.95 -13.71 12.42
CA ILE A 48 9.79 -14.44 13.38
C ILE A 48 8.93 -15.50 14.07
N ASN A 49 9.38 -16.75 14.02
CA ASN A 49 8.76 -17.83 14.78
C ASN A 49 9.28 -17.80 16.22
N ILE A 50 8.35 -17.71 17.17
CA ILE A 50 8.64 -17.71 18.61
C ILE A 50 8.81 -19.16 19.13
N GLY A 51 8.16 -20.13 18.48
CA GLY A 51 8.16 -21.53 18.90
C GLY A 51 7.10 -21.87 19.95
N PRO A 52 7.17 -23.08 20.55
CA PRO A 52 8.24 -24.08 20.37
C PRO A 52 8.16 -24.91 19.07
N GLY A 53 7.00 -24.95 18.42
CA GLY A 53 6.80 -25.68 17.15
C GLY A 53 7.31 -24.92 15.93
N ASP A 54 7.43 -25.64 14.82
CA ASP A 54 7.87 -25.06 13.54
C ASP A 54 6.69 -24.51 12.71
N CYS A 55 7.01 -23.70 11.70
CA CYS A 55 6.13 -23.35 10.59
C CYS A 55 6.69 -23.90 9.29
N GLU A 56 5.82 -24.39 8.41
CA GLU A 56 6.16 -24.73 7.04
C GLU A 56 5.70 -23.60 6.10
N TRP A 57 6.61 -23.16 5.23
CA TRP A 57 6.42 -22.08 4.29
C TRP A 57 6.47 -22.57 2.86
N PHE A 58 5.65 -21.95 2.03
CA PHE A 58 5.61 -22.14 0.59
C PHE A 58 5.60 -20.76 -0.06
N ALA A 59 6.46 -20.57 -1.06
CA ALA A 59 6.59 -19.29 -1.74
C ALA A 59 6.85 -19.47 -3.24
N VAL A 60 6.32 -18.54 -4.02
CA VAL A 60 6.48 -18.44 -5.46
C VAL A 60 6.90 -17.00 -5.79
N HIS A 61 7.86 -16.87 -6.70
CA HIS A 61 8.35 -15.56 -7.14
C HIS A 61 7.21 -14.70 -7.71
N GLU A 62 7.29 -13.39 -7.48
CA GLU A 62 6.29 -12.40 -7.89
C GLU A 62 5.84 -12.57 -9.35
N HIS A 63 6.79 -12.73 -10.29
CA HIS A 63 6.56 -12.97 -11.72
C HIS A 63 5.40 -13.94 -12.08
N TYR A 64 5.10 -14.94 -11.23
CA TYR A 64 4.06 -15.94 -11.51
C TYR A 64 2.68 -15.60 -10.93
N TRP A 65 2.51 -14.43 -10.30
CA TRP A 65 1.29 -14.09 -9.57
C TRP A 65 0.04 -14.07 -10.46
N GLU A 66 0.15 -13.62 -11.72
CA GLU A 66 -0.97 -13.63 -12.66
C GLU A 66 -1.40 -15.05 -13.05
N THR A 67 -0.43 -15.97 -13.21
CA THR A 67 -0.74 -17.38 -13.47
C THR A 67 -1.45 -18.01 -12.26
N ILE A 68 -1.04 -17.65 -11.04
CA ILE A 68 -1.72 -18.06 -9.80
C ILE A 68 -3.11 -17.45 -9.69
N SER A 69 -3.26 -16.18 -10.07
CA SER A 69 -4.58 -15.53 -10.15
C SER A 69 -5.50 -16.28 -11.12
N ALA A 70 -5.01 -16.72 -12.27
CA ALA A 70 -5.80 -17.49 -13.23
C ALA A 70 -6.20 -18.90 -12.71
N PHE A 71 -5.43 -19.49 -11.79
CA PHE A 71 -5.89 -20.68 -11.06
C PHE A 71 -7.06 -20.34 -10.14
N CYS A 72 -6.95 -19.24 -9.38
CA CYS A 72 -8.01 -18.79 -8.48
C CYS A 72 -9.31 -18.55 -9.24
N ASP A 73 -9.26 -17.83 -10.36
CA ASP A 73 -10.41 -17.56 -11.23
C ASP A 73 -11.05 -18.86 -11.75
N ARG A 74 -10.25 -19.83 -12.21
CA ARG A 74 -10.74 -21.13 -12.68
C ARG A 74 -11.46 -21.94 -11.60
N HIS A 75 -11.08 -21.74 -10.34
CA HIS A 75 -11.71 -22.39 -9.19
C HIS A 75 -12.80 -21.52 -8.53
N GLY A 76 -13.13 -20.37 -9.11
CA GLY A 76 -14.19 -19.49 -8.61
C GLY A 76 -13.87 -18.83 -7.27
N VAL A 77 -12.58 -18.60 -6.98
CA VAL A 77 -12.12 -17.89 -5.78
C VAL A 77 -11.36 -16.63 -6.19
N ASP A 78 -11.62 -15.51 -5.52
CA ASP A 78 -10.92 -14.26 -5.81
C ASP A 78 -9.46 -14.32 -5.34
N TYR A 79 -8.52 -13.93 -6.21
CA TYR A 79 -7.09 -13.98 -5.90
C TYR A 79 -6.67 -13.00 -4.79
N LEU A 80 -7.20 -11.78 -4.80
CA LEU A 80 -6.74 -10.69 -3.92
C LEU A 80 -7.37 -10.76 -2.52
N THR A 81 -8.61 -11.23 -2.42
CA THR A 81 -9.44 -11.17 -1.20
C THR A 81 -9.99 -12.52 -0.77
N GLY A 82 -9.92 -13.54 -1.63
CA GLY A 82 -10.37 -14.89 -1.32
C GLY A 82 -9.41 -15.67 -0.44
N SER A 83 -9.88 -16.79 0.07
CA SER A 83 -9.07 -17.73 0.87
C SER A 83 -8.80 -18.98 0.04
N TRP A 84 -7.59 -19.09 -0.50
CA TRP A 84 -7.18 -20.19 -1.39
C TRP A 84 -5.89 -20.86 -0.89
N TRP A 85 -5.76 -22.16 -1.19
CA TRP A 85 -4.57 -22.96 -0.86
C TRP A 85 -4.13 -23.72 -2.12
N PRO A 86 -2.97 -23.39 -2.71
CA PRO A 86 -2.58 -23.95 -4.01
C PRO A 86 -2.44 -25.48 -4.01
N ILE A 87 -2.84 -26.09 -5.12
CA ILE A 87 -2.51 -27.47 -5.46
C ILE A 87 -1.10 -27.46 -6.07
N LEU A 88 -0.14 -28.11 -5.40
CA LEU A 88 1.26 -28.06 -5.84
C LEU A 88 1.47 -28.67 -7.23
N ASP A 89 0.74 -29.74 -7.55
CA ASP A 89 0.84 -30.40 -8.85
C ASP A 89 0.39 -29.49 -10.00
N ASP A 90 -0.59 -28.62 -9.79
CA ASP A 90 -1.01 -27.63 -10.78
C ASP A 90 0.08 -26.58 -11.05
N LEU A 91 0.78 -26.16 -9.99
CA LEU A 91 1.92 -25.24 -10.10
C LEU A 91 3.08 -25.91 -10.85
N TYR A 92 3.41 -27.16 -10.52
CA TYR A 92 4.45 -27.91 -11.22
C TYR A 92 4.10 -28.18 -12.68
N ALA A 93 2.84 -28.54 -12.97
CA ALA A 93 2.35 -28.73 -14.34
C ALA A 93 2.42 -27.42 -15.16
N SER A 94 2.34 -26.27 -14.50
CA SER A 94 2.50 -24.94 -15.13
C SER A 94 3.94 -24.43 -15.10
N ASN A 95 4.92 -25.28 -14.75
CA ASN A 95 6.33 -24.94 -14.66
C ASN A 95 6.63 -23.76 -13.71
N ILE A 96 5.88 -23.67 -12.62
CA ILE A 96 6.04 -22.65 -11.58
C ILE A 96 6.94 -23.22 -10.46
N PRO A 97 8.13 -22.64 -10.21
CA PRO A 97 8.98 -23.06 -9.10
C PRO A 97 8.35 -22.71 -7.76
N VAL A 98 8.34 -23.66 -6.83
CA VAL A 98 7.85 -23.47 -5.46
C VAL A 98 9.01 -23.65 -4.48
N TYR A 99 9.33 -22.57 -3.75
CA TYR A 99 10.24 -22.63 -2.60
C TYR A 99 9.46 -23.18 -1.41
N ARG A 100 9.96 -24.28 -0.81
CA ARG A 100 9.35 -24.92 0.36
C ARG A 100 10.39 -25.13 1.43
N PHE A 101 10.13 -24.65 2.65
CA PHE A 101 11.08 -24.74 3.75
C PHE A 101 10.41 -24.69 5.12
N VAL A 102 11.16 -25.05 6.15
CA VAL A 102 10.73 -25.02 7.55
C VAL A 102 11.38 -23.84 8.26
N GLN A 103 10.57 -23.08 9.00
CA GLN A 103 10.99 -22.00 9.89
C GLN A 103 10.93 -22.50 11.33
N ARG A 104 12.09 -22.70 11.95
CA ARG A 104 12.23 -23.13 13.35
C ARG A 104 12.10 -21.95 14.33
N PRO A 105 11.92 -22.19 15.63
CA PRO A 105 11.95 -21.13 16.63
C PRO A 105 13.22 -20.29 16.54
N GLY A 106 13.07 -18.96 16.53
CA GLY A 106 14.17 -18.00 16.36
C GLY A 106 14.51 -17.67 14.91
N ASP A 107 14.08 -18.47 13.93
CA ASP A 107 14.30 -18.18 12.52
C ASP A 107 13.45 -16.98 12.07
N LEU A 108 14.10 -16.08 11.33
CA LEU A 108 13.46 -14.95 10.67
C LEU A 108 13.27 -15.26 9.19
N VAL A 109 12.02 -15.15 8.72
CA VAL A 109 11.67 -15.24 7.31
C VAL A 109 11.52 -13.82 6.74
N TRP A 110 12.24 -13.57 5.65
CA TRP A 110 12.11 -12.38 4.82
C TRP A 110 11.32 -12.73 3.56
N ILE A 111 10.14 -12.14 3.41
CA ILE A 111 9.35 -12.25 2.18
C ILE A 111 9.64 -11.01 1.35
N ASN A 112 10.26 -11.20 0.18
CA ASN A 112 10.60 -10.09 -0.69
C ASN A 112 9.35 -9.52 -1.39
N ALA A 113 9.46 -8.30 -1.93
CA ALA A 113 8.36 -7.57 -2.54
C ALA A 113 7.58 -8.44 -3.55
N GLY A 114 6.26 -8.49 -3.38
CA GLY A 114 5.34 -9.23 -4.26
C GLY A 114 5.47 -10.75 -4.28
N THR A 115 6.29 -11.37 -3.43
CA THR A 115 6.36 -12.84 -3.37
C THR A 115 5.00 -13.42 -2.95
N VAL A 116 4.45 -14.33 -3.76
CA VAL A 116 3.23 -15.06 -3.43
C VAL A 116 3.58 -16.13 -2.42
N HIS A 117 2.86 -16.24 -1.31
CA HIS A 117 3.21 -17.22 -0.28
C HIS A 117 2.00 -17.67 0.55
N TRP A 118 2.15 -18.84 1.19
CA TRP A 118 1.20 -19.42 2.13
C TRP A 118 1.94 -20.22 3.20
N VAL A 119 1.33 -20.37 4.38
CA VAL A 119 2.02 -20.87 5.59
C VAL A 119 1.13 -21.80 6.38
N GLN A 120 1.71 -22.86 6.94
CA GLN A 120 1.04 -23.76 7.88
C GLN A 120 1.90 -23.97 9.13
N ALA A 121 1.29 -23.93 10.32
CA ALA A 121 1.96 -24.39 11.53
C ALA A 121 2.05 -25.92 11.55
N THR A 122 3.24 -26.46 11.79
CA THR A 122 3.45 -27.91 11.96
C THR A 122 3.36 -28.32 13.43
N GLY A 123 3.69 -27.40 14.35
CA GLY A 123 3.56 -27.56 15.80
C GLY A 123 2.71 -26.47 16.45
N TRP A 124 2.67 -26.45 17.79
CA TRP A 124 2.17 -25.30 18.55
C TRP A 124 3.23 -24.22 18.58
N CYS A 125 2.90 -23.03 18.08
CA CYS A 125 3.84 -21.93 18.04
C CYS A 125 3.14 -20.58 18.02
N ASN A 126 3.89 -19.55 18.33
CA ASN A 126 3.50 -18.18 18.04
C ASN A 126 4.41 -17.61 16.96
N ASN A 127 3.90 -16.67 16.15
CA ASN A 127 4.73 -15.85 15.26
C ASN A 127 4.45 -14.38 15.53
N ILE A 128 5.46 -13.55 15.33
CA ILE A 128 5.27 -12.10 15.17
C ILE A 128 5.62 -11.70 13.75
N ALA A 129 4.85 -10.79 13.16
CA ALA A 129 5.11 -10.28 11.83
C ALA A 129 4.77 -8.80 11.68
N TRP A 130 5.42 -8.17 10.72
CA TRP A 130 5.17 -6.81 10.26
C TRP A 130 5.73 -6.63 8.84
N ASN A 131 5.34 -5.55 8.17
CA ASN A 131 5.87 -5.20 6.86
C ASN A 131 6.99 -4.17 6.93
N VAL A 132 7.82 -4.17 5.90
CA VAL A 132 8.76 -3.08 5.63
C VAL A 132 8.78 -2.78 4.14
N GLY A 133 9.01 -1.52 3.78
CA GLY A 133 9.22 -1.10 2.39
C GLY A 133 10.64 -0.57 2.22
N PRO A 134 11.60 -1.41 1.81
CA PRO A 134 12.93 -0.95 1.48
C PRO A 134 12.88 0.17 0.42
N LEU A 135 13.75 1.18 0.56
CA LEU A 135 13.90 2.25 -0.43
C LEU A 135 14.67 1.74 -1.67
N THR A 136 14.02 0.89 -2.47
CA THR A 136 14.56 0.35 -3.72
C THR A 136 13.57 0.56 -4.86
N ALA A 137 14.08 0.69 -6.09
CA ALA A 137 13.24 0.82 -7.29
C ALA A 137 12.24 -0.34 -7.41
N TYR A 138 12.69 -1.58 -7.19
CA TYR A 138 11.85 -2.78 -7.28
C TYR A 138 10.68 -2.77 -6.28
N GLN A 139 10.92 -2.43 -5.01
CA GLN A 139 9.84 -2.34 -4.02
C GLN A 139 8.85 -1.24 -4.38
N TYR A 140 9.32 -0.06 -4.79
CA TYR A 140 8.46 1.06 -5.11
C TYR A 140 7.61 0.80 -6.36
N GLN A 141 8.22 0.20 -7.39
CA GLN A 141 7.54 -0.22 -8.61
C GLN A 141 6.39 -1.18 -8.31
N LEU A 142 6.66 -2.31 -7.65
CA LEU A 142 5.63 -3.31 -7.35
C LEU A 142 4.52 -2.78 -6.45
N ALA A 143 4.84 -1.82 -5.56
CA ALA A 143 3.85 -1.20 -4.70
C ALA A 143 2.91 -0.26 -5.46
N LEU A 144 3.44 0.50 -6.43
CA LEU A 144 2.62 1.31 -7.33
C LEU A 144 1.79 0.45 -8.30
N GLU A 145 2.38 -0.58 -8.91
CA GLU A 145 1.67 -1.50 -9.80
C GLU A 145 0.48 -2.17 -9.08
N ARG A 146 0.69 -2.64 -7.84
CA ARG A 146 -0.43 -3.16 -7.02
C ARG A 146 -1.41 -2.07 -6.64
N TYR A 147 -0.97 -0.85 -6.35
CA TYR A 147 -1.86 0.26 -6.03
C TYR A 147 -2.82 0.57 -7.18
N GLU A 148 -2.32 0.62 -8.41
CA GLU A 148 -3.15 0.83 -9.61
C GLU A 148 -4.03 -0.39 -9.92
N TRP A 149 -3.50 -1.61 -9.79
CA TRP A 149 -4.27 -2.83 -10.00
C TRP A 149 -5.44 -2.97 -9.02
N ASN A 150 -5.21 -2.59 -7.76
CA ASN A 150 -6.23 -2.56 -6.72
C ASN A 150 -7.38 -1.62 -7.10
N GLU A 151 -7.09 -0.44 -7.64
CA GLU A 151 -8.13 0.48 -8.14
C GLU A 151 -8.95 -0.15 -9.28
N VAL A 152 -8.30 -0.80 -10.24
CA VAL A 152 -8.97 -1.55 -11.32
C VAL A 152 -9.88 -2.65 -10.77
N LYS A 153 -9.47 -3.31 -9.69
CA LYS A 153 -10.21 -4.41 -9.04
C LYS A 153 -11.17 -3.94 -7.94
N ASN A 154 -11.30 -2.64 -7.70
CA ASN A 154 -12.09 -2.08 -6.59
C ASN A 154 -11.69 -2.66 -5.21
N VAL A 155 -10.39 -2.89 -5.01
CA VAL A 155 -9.81 -3.32 -3.73
C VAL A 155 -9.12 -2.12 -3.09
N LYS A 156 -9.30 -1.94 -1.78
CA LYS A 156 -8.63 -0.87 -1.04
C LYS A 156 -7.12 -1.08 -0.97
N SER A 157 -6.36 -0.10 -1.42
CA SER A 157 -4.93 -0.01 -1.10
C SER A 157 -4.75 0.54 0.31
N ILE A 158 -4.40 -0.33 1.27
CA ILE A 158 -4.20 0.07 2.67
C ILE A 158 -2.96 0.97 2.80
N VAL A 159 -1.98 0.85 1.90
CA VAL A 159 -0.87 1.81 1.82
C VAL A 159 -1.25 2.94 0.86
N PRO A 160 -1.36 4.20 1.33
CA PRO A 160 -1.69 5.36 0.50
C PRO A 160 -0.45 5.80 -0.27
N MET A 161 -0.23 5.19 -1.44
CA MET A 161 1.03 5.33 -2.17
C MET A 161 1.29 6.79 -2.59
N ILE A 162 0.27 7.57 -2.93
CA ILE A 162 0.48 8.97 -3.31
C ILE A 162 0.97 9.77 -2.10
N HIS A 163 0.30 9.63 -0.95
CA HIS A 163 0.71 10.23 0.31
C HIS A 163 2.14 9.84 0.72
N VAL A 164 2.47 8.55 0.67
CA VAL A 164 3.80 8.02 1.01
C VAL A 164 4.87 8.61 0.10
N SER A 165 4.62 8.67 -1.21
CA SER A 165 5.58 9.22 -2.18
C SER A 165 5.92 10.68 -1.90
N TRP A 166 4.91 11.51 -1.56
CA TRP A 166 5.14 12.90 -1.16
C TRP A 166 5.95 13.01 0.15
N ASN A 167 5.67 12.16 1.14
CA ASN A 167 6.41 12.19 2.40
C ASN A 167 7.86 11.72 2.23
N VAL A 168 8.10 10.67 1.45
CA VAL A 168 9.45 10.21 1.10
C VAL A 168 10.21 11.32 0.40
N ALA A 169 9.61 11.98 -0.59
CA ALA A 169 10.24 13.08 -1.32
C ALA A 169 10.63 14.28 -0.43
N ARG A 170 9.84 14.55 0.63
CA ARG A 170 10.10 15.64 1.57
C ARG A 170 11.16 15.32 2.61
N THR A 171 11.34 14.05 2.97
CA THR A 171 12.09 13.66 4.17
C THR A 171 13.30 12.76 3.90
N VAL A 172 13.40 12.20 2.69
CA VAL A 172 14.43 11.22 2.34
C VAL A 172 15.25 11.67 1.14
N LYS A 173 16.57 11.60 1.27
CA LYS A 173 17.50 11.78 0.15
C LYS A 173 17.63 10.44 -0.60
N ILE A 174 17.28 10.43 -1.88
CA ILE A 174 17.36 9.24 -2.74
C ILE A 174 18.56 9.37 -3.66
N SER A 175 19.49 8.41 -3.57
CA SER A 175 20.69 8.34 -4.42
C SER A 175 20.56 7.35 -5.57
N ASP A 176 19.61 6.41 -5.50
CA ASP A 176 19.34 5.47 -6.57
C ASP A 176 18.60 6.18 -7.73
N PRO A 177 19.18 6.24 -8.94
CA PRO A 177 18.60 7.00 -10.04
C PRO A 177 17.25 6.47 -10.50
N ASP A 178 17.01 5.16 -10.44
CA ASP A 178 15.78 4.57 -10.96
C ASP A 178 14.62 4.76 -9.99
N LEU A 179 14.84 4.53 -8.69
CA LEU A 179 13.88 4.90 -7.65
C LEU A 179 13.56 6.40 -7.68
N PHE A 180 14.58 7.25 -7.82
CA PHE A 180 14.39 8.69 -7.93
C PHE A 180 13.46 9.04 -9.11
N LYS A 181 13.73 8.51 -10.31
CA LYS A 181 12.88 8.73 -11.50
C LYS A 181 11.44 8.28 -11.26
N MET A 182 11.25 7.10 -10.67
CA MET A 182 9.91 6.56 -10.40
C MET A 182 9.12 7.43 -9.43
N ILE A 183 9.74 7.83 -8.30
CA ILE A 183 9.10 8.73 -7.33
C ILE A 183 8.81 10.07 -8.00
N LYS A 184 9.80 10.68 -8.65
CA LYS A 184 9.66 11.98 -9.33
C LYS A 184 8.54 11.96 -10.37
N PHE A 185 8.43 10.89 -11.15
CA PHE A 185 7.35 10.71 -12.11
C PHE A 185 5.98 10.64 -11.42
N CYS A 186 5.84 9.85 -10.36
CA CYS A 186 4.62 9.77 -9.56
C CYS A 186 4.19 11.14 -9.00
N LEU A 187 5.14 11.92 -8.47
CA LEU A 187 4.86 13.28 -7.98
C LEU A 187 4.38 14.19 -9.11
N LEU A 188 5.00 14.11 -10.28
CA LEU A 188 4.59 14.91 -11.45
C LEU A 188 3.15 14.60 -11.86
N GLN A 189 2.77 13.31 -11.91
CA GLN A 189 1.38 12.93 -12.25
C GLN A 189 0.40 13.38 -11.17
N SER A 190 0.75 13.22 -9.89
CA SER A 190 -0.05 13.68 -8.76
C SER A 190 -0.30 15.19 -8.80
N MET A 191 0.74 16.00 -9.07
CA MET A 191 0.60 17.46 -9.22
C MET A 191 -0.30 17.83 -10.41
N LYS A 192 -0.09 17.20 -11.57
CA LYS A 192 -0.92 17.45 -12.77
C LYS A 192 -2.39 17.15 -12.49
N HIS A 193 -2.68 16.02 -11.81
CA HIS A 193 -4.04 15.67 -11.42
C HIS A 193 -4.65 16.72 -10.49
N CYS A 194 -3.93 17.10 -9.42
CA CYS A 194 -4.38 18.14 -8.49
C CYS A 194 -4.65 19.47 -9.21
N GLN A 195 -3.75 19.87 -10.11
CA GLN A 195 -3.89 21.12 -10.86
C GLN A 195 -5.12 21.11 -11.77
N VAL A 196 -5.30 20.06 -12.58
CA VAL A 196 -6.45 19.93 -13.49
C VAL A 196 -7.77 19.92 -12.71
N GLN A 197 -7.82 19.17 -11.60
CA GLN A 197 -9.01 19.10 -10.74
C GLN A 197 -9.33 20.47 -10.13
N ARG A 198 -8.31 21.16 -9.59
CA ARG A 198 -8.46 22.51 -9.03
C ARG A 198 -8.95 23.52 -10.08
N GLU A 199 -8.36 23.54 -11.26
CA GLU A 199 -8.76 24.42 -12.36
C GLU A 199 -10.20 24.14 -12.84
N SER A 200 -10.59 22.86 -12.90
CA SER A 200 -11.98 22.45 -13.21
C SER A 200 -12.97 23.00 -12.19
N LEU A 201 -12.66 22.88 -10.89
CA LEU A 201 -13.49 23.38 -9.79
C LEU A 201 -13.62 24.91 -9.80
N VAL A 202 -12.50 25.62 -10.00
CA VAL A 202 -12.49 27.09 -10.09
C VAL A 202 -13.33 27.57 -11.27
N ARG A 203 -13.20 26.93 -12.45
CA ARG A 203 -14.00 27.24 -13.64
C ARG A 203 -15.49 27.03 -13.42
N ALA A 204 -15.85 26.04 -12.61
CA ALA A 204 -17.24 25.77 -12.22
C ALA A 204 -17.75 26.69 -11.09
N GLY A 205 -16.94 27.66 -10.64
CA GLY A 205 -17.30 28.56 -9.54
C GLY A 205 -17.37 27.88 -8.16
N LYS A 206 -16.78 26.68 -8.02
CA LYS A 206 -16.81 25.94 -6.75
C LYS A 206 -15.77 26.49 -5.78
N LYS A 207 -16.20 26.91 -4.60
CA LYS A 207 -15.29 27.34 -3.53
C LYS A 207 -14.44 26.15 -3.05
N ILE A 208 -13.13 26.36 -3.01
CA ILE A 208 -12.15 25.46 -2.42
C ILE A 208 -11.65 26.12 -1.14
N ALA A 209 -11.80 25.44 0.00
CA ALA A 209 -11.29 25.93 1.28
C ALA A 209 -9.96 25.25 1.61
N TYR A 210 -8.96 26.04 2.00
CA TYR A 210 -7.70 25.49 2.46
C TYR A 210 -7.89 24.89 3.87
N GLN A 211 -7.53 23.61 4.02
CA GLN A 211 -7.46 22.92 5.30
C GLN A 211 -6.15 22.14 5.35
N GLY A 212 -5.10 22.83 5.78
CA GLY A 212 -3.78 22.25 5.94
C GLY A 212 -3.80 21.03 6.86
N ARG A 213 -2.86 20.11 6.60
CA ARG A 213 -2.76 18.87 7.39
C ARG A 213 -2.31 19.12 8.81
N VAL A 214 -2.79 18.28 9.72
CA VAL A 214 -2.29 18.22 11.09
C VAL A 214 -1.32 17.06 11.27
N LYS A 215 -0.48 17.15 12.30
CA LYS A 215 0.47 16.09 12.63
C LYS A 215 -0.29 14.78 12.90
N ASP A 216 0.24 13.67 12.38
CA ASP A 216 -0.30 12.31 12.54
C ASP A 216 -1.72 12.11 11.98
N GLU A 217 -2.21 13.05 11.16
CA GLU A 217 -3.46 12.89 10.39
C GLU A 217 -3.32 11.70 9.43
N PRO A 218 -4.33 10.82 9.29
CA PRO A 218 -4.28 9.70 8.36
C PRO A 218 -4.46 10.15 6.90
N ALA A 219 -4.05 9.32 5.95
CA ALA A 219 -4.45 9.53 4.55
C ALA A 219 -5.97 9.29 4.41
N TYR A 220 -6.59 10.02 3.49
CA TYR A 220 -8.03 9.90 3.27
C TYR A 220 -8.34 8.95 2.12
N TYR A 221 -9.47 8.27 2.26
CA TYR A 221 -10.00 7.36 1.27
C TYR A 221 -11.45 7.72 0.98
N CYS A 222 -11.88 7.45 -0.24
CA CYS A 222 -13.26 7.65 -0.65
C CYS A 222 -14.17 6.67 0.09
N ASN A 223 -15.22 7.18 0.74
CA ASN A 223 -16.17 6.39 1.51
C ASN A 223 -16.97 5.38 0.65
N GLU A 224 -17.12 5.61 -0.66
CA GLU A 224 -17.90 4.71 -1.54
C GLU A 224 -17.07 3.67 -2.27
N CYS A 225 -15.81 3.97 -2.58
CA CYS A 225 -15.01 3.12 -3.48
C CYS A 225 -13.57 2.91 -3.02
N ASP A 226 -13.24 3.34 -1.80
CA ASP A 226 -11.97 3.06 -1.12
C ASP A 226 -10.69 3.50 -1.83
N VAL A 227 -10.77 4.30 -2.90
CA VAL A 227 -9.59 4.91 -3.54
C VAL A 227 -8.99 5.98 -2.63
N GLU A 228 -7.66 6.12 -2.65
CA GLU A 228 -6.97 7.21 -1.95
C GLU A 228 -7.44 8.56 -2.51
N VAL A 229 -7.77 9.50 -1.63
CA VAL A 229 -8.15 10.87 -1.99
C VAL A 229 -7.06 11.81 -1.50
N PHE A 230 -6.12 12.10 -2.40
CA PHE A 230 -4.97 12.95 -2.10
C PHE A 230 -5.26 14.43 -2.39
N ASN A 231 -4.88 15.30 -1.46
CA ASN A 231 -4.93 16.77 -1.53
C ASN A 231 -6.33 17.41 -1.60
N ILE A 232 -7.11 17.14 -2.64
CA ILE A 232 -8.43 17.77 -2.86
C ILE A 232 -9.52 16.82 -2.38
N LEU A 233 -10.12 17.13 -1.22
CA LEU A 233 -11.11 16.29 -0.56
C LEU A 233 -12.52 16.78 -0.86
N PHE A 234 -13.42 15.88 -1.24
CA PHE A 234 -14.85 16.19 -1.40
C PHE A 234 -15.60 15.69 -0.19
N VAL A 235 -16.13 16.60 0.60
CA VAL A 235 -16.65 16.30 1.94
C VAL A 235 -18.14 16.54 2.03
N THR A 236 -18.87 15.59 2.62
CA THR A 236 -20.28 15.77 2.98
C THR A 236 -20.50 15.54 4.48
N SER A 237 -21.53 16.17 5.04
CA SER A 237 -22.05 15.87 6.38
C SER A 237 -22.99 14.67 6.30
N GLU A 238 -22.89 13.74 7.24
CA GLU A 238 -23.94 12.71 7.39
C GLU A 238 -25.26 13.31 7.87
N ASN A 239 -26.35 12.61 7.55
CA ASN A 239 -27.72 12.93 7.94
C ASN A 239 -27.86 13.01 9.48
N GLY A 240 -27.75 14.22 10.04
CA GLY A 240 -28.19 14.54 11.41
C GLY A 240 -27.10 14.73 12.47
N SER A 241 -25.87 14.25 12.24
CA SER A 241 -24.71 14.51 13.09
C SER A 241 -23.89 15.66 12.50
N ARG A 242 -23.88 16.83 13.16
CA ARG A 242 -23.10 18.00 12.71
C ARG A 242 -21.57 17.81 12.77
N ASN A 243 -21.09 16.66 13.26
CA ASN A 243 -19.67 16.44 13.59
C ASN A 243 -19.01 15.27 12.84
N THR A 244 -19.72 14.54 11.97
CA THR A 244 -19.12 13.45 11.16
C THR A 244 -19.11 13.83 9.69
N TYR A 245 -17.89 14.03 9.17
CA TYR A 245 -17.63 14.37 7.78
C TYR A 245 -17.13 13.14 7.03
N LEU A 246 -17.76 12.82 5.90
CA LEU A 246 -17.34 11.74 5.00
C LEU A 246 -16.52 12.31 3.84
N VAL A 247 -15.41 11.66 3.52
CA VAL A 247 -14.56 12.03 2.37
C VAL A 247 -14.93 11.17 1.17
N HIS A 248 -14.97 11.80 0.00
CA HIS A 248 -15.29 11.19 -1.28
C HIS A 248 -14.21 11.58 -2.31
N CYS A 249 -13.99 10.73 -3.30
CA CYS A 249 -13.30 11.14 -4.51
C CYS A 249 -14.23 11.99 -5.39
N GLU A 250 -13.68 12.72 -6.36
CA GLU A 250 -14.48 13.59 -7.24
C GLU A 250 -15.57 12.81 -7.98
N ALA A 251 -15.25 11.63 -8.51
CA ALA A 251 -16.20 10.82 -9.26
C ALA A 251 -17.41 10.41 -8.41
N CYS A 252 -17.18 9.95 -7.17
CA CYS A 252 -18.26 9.60 -6.24
C CYS A 252 -19.08 10.81 -5.81
N ALA A 253 -18.42 11.93 -5.50
CA ALA A 253 -19.09 13.17 -5.15
C ALA A 253 -19.99 13.68 -6.29
N ARG A 254 -19.51 13.61 -7.54
CA ARG A 254 -20.28 14.00 -8.74
C ARG A 254 -21.40 13.03 -9.08
N ARG A 255 -21.22 11.72 -8.84
CA ARG A 255 -22.29 10.73 -8.96
C ARG A 255 -23.46 11.04 -8.02
N ARG A 256 -23.17 11.50 -6.79
CA ARG A 256 -24.19 11.92 -5.82
C ARG A 256 -24.81 13.28 -6.16
N SER A 257 -23.98 14.24 -6.57
CA SER A 257 -24.43 15.56 -7.01
C SER A 257 -23.53 16.09 -8.12
N ALA A 258 -24.03 16.09 -9.36
CA ALA A 258 -23.25 16.47 -10.54
C ALA A 258 -22.66 17.90 -10.43
N GLY A 259 -23.43 18.82 -9.84
CA GLY A 259 -23.02 20.20 -9.54
C GLY A 259 -22.31 20.37 -8.19
N LEU A 260 -22.01 19.29 -7.47
CA LEU A 260 -21.39 19.29 -6.13
C LEU A 260 -22.18 20.15 -5.12
N GLN A 261 -23.51 20.17 -5.23
CA GLN A 261 -24.37 20.86 -4.27
C GLN A 261 -24.32 20.12 -2.93
N GLY A 262 -24.16 20.86 -1.83
CA GLY A 262 -24.00 20.27 -0.49
C GLY A 262 -22.65 19.61 -0.22
N VAL A 263 -21.71 19.64 -1.18
CA VAL A 263 -20.34 19.12 -1.02
C VAL A 263 -19.38 20.27 -0.67
N VAL A 264 -18.61 20.14 0.40
CA VAL A 264 -17.50 21.05 0.73
C VAL A 264 -16.24 20.52 0.06
N VAL A 265 -15.48 21.38 -0.61
CA VAL A 265 -14.19 20.99 -1.21
C VAL A 265 -13.07 21.57 -0.36
N LEU A 266 -12.18 20.70 0.11
CA LEU A 266 -11.01 21.04 0.93
C LEU A 266 -9.73 20.81 0.13
N GLU A 267 -8.73 21.69 0.30
CA GLU A 267 -7.39 21.54 -0.25
C GLU A 267 -6.39 21.43 0.90
N GLN A 268 -5.64 20.33 0.95
CA GLN A 268 -4.69 20.06 2.04
C GLN A 268 -3.31 20.69 1.82
N TYR A 269 -2.90 20.82 0.57
CA TYR A 269 -1.61 21.38 0.16
C TYR A 269 -1.85 22.32 -1.02
N ARG A 270 -1.37 23.55 -0.91
CA ARG A 270 -1.45 24.51 -2.02
C ARG A 270 -0.58 24.05 -3.19
N THR A 271 -0.94 24.52 -4.39
CA THR A 271 -0.14 24.29 -5.61
C THR A 271 1.33 24.65 -5.41
N GLU A 272 1.61 25.79 -4.75
CA GLU A 272 2.97 26.25 -4.50
C GLU A 272 3.73 25.33 -3.52
N GLU A 273 3.05 24.78 -2.52
CA GLU A 273 3.66 23.84 -1.57
C GLU A 273 4.09 22.55 -2.27
N LEU A 274 3.24 22.01 -3.16
CA LEU A 274 3.56 20.83 -3.95
C LEU A 274 4.66 21.10 -4.97
N ALA A 275 4.63 22.24 -5.66
CA ALA A 275 5.65 22.64 -6.62
C ALA A 275 7.02 22.80 -5.97
N GLN A 276 7.10 23.49 -4.82
CA GLN A 276 8.36 23.65 -4.07
C GLN A 276 8.91 22.31 -3.58
N ALA A 277 8.05 21.43 -3.04
CA ALA A 277 8.47 20.10 -2.61
C ALA A 277 8.94 19.24 -3.78
N TYR A 278 8.27 19.34 -4.93
CA TYR A 278 8.72 18.68 -6.15
C TYR A 278 10.09 19.19 -6.57
N ASP A 279 10.28 20.51 -6.74
CA ASP A 279 11.55 21.08 -7.20
C ASP A 279 12.72 20.79 -6.24
N ALA A 280 12.46 20.78 -4.93
CA ALA A 280 13.44 20.44 -3.91
C ALA A 280 13.87 18.97 -3.96
N PHE A 281 13.00 18.06 -4.41
CA PHE A 281 13.30 16.64 -4.54
C PHE A 281 14.22 16.39 -5.74
N THR A 282 15.53 16.36 -5.48
CA THR A 282 16.59 16.15 -6.47
C THR A 282 17.39 14.88 -6.15
N LEU A 283 18.01 14.29 -7.18
CA LEU A 283 18.84 13.09 -7.02
C LEU A 283 20.03 13.42 -6.10
N ALA A 284 20.14 12.70 -4.99
CA ALA A 284 21.24 12.86 -4.06
C ALA A 284 22.52 12.22 -4.65
N ALA A 285 23.67 12.83 -4.37
CA ALA A 285 24.94 12.20 -4.68
C ALA A 285 25.04 10.84 -3.98
N ALA A 286 25.55 9.82 -4.68
CA ALA A 286 25.83 8.53 -4.07
C ALA A 286 26.75 8.74 -2.86
N SER A 287 26.37 8.19 -1.71
CA SER A 287 27.24 8.23 -0.54
C SER A 287 28.49 7.42 -0.86
N THR A 288 29.65 8.08 -0.95
CA THR A 288 30.95 7.41 -0.95
C THR A 288 31.24 6.91 0.46
N SER A 289 30.55 5.87 0.91
CA SER A 289 30.94 5.14 2.10
C SER A 289 32.04 4.15 1.70
N ARG A 290 33.29 4.53 1.98
CA ARG A 290 34.39 3.58 2.19
C ARG A 290 34.16 2.80 3.49
#